data_AF-A0A511NEZ8-F1
#
_entry.id   AF-A0A511NEZ8-F1
#
_cell.length_a   1.000
_cell.length_b   1.000
_cell.length_c   1.000
_cell.angle_alpha   90.00
_cell.angle_beta   90.00
_cell.angle_gamma   90.00
#
_symmetry.space_group_name_H-M   'P 1'
#
loop_
_entity.id
_entity.type
_entity.pdbx_description
1 polymer ?
#
loop_
_entity_poly.entity_id
_entity_poly.type
_entity_poly.pdbx_seq_one_letter_code
_entity_poly.pdbx_strand_id
1 'polypeptide(L)'
;MNIGIQSCTKKVTLKAAKDDIIEVIYYKGDSIDLKVKGIYEKYYVNTGSIVKIDNEFYSGDGNDNKHLMLSTKKDTIFQYENELKYKVEIKKISKDTFKSTSIYVNEYGEEYILQAIYYDKDYNIFKIVRRNRTYVK
;
A
#
# COMPACT_ATOMS: atom_id res chain seq x y z
N MET A 1 0.64 34.32 13.05
CA MET A 1 1.70 33.84 12.14
C MET A 1 1.12 32.66 11.38
N ASN A 2 0.78 32.82 10.11
CA ASN A 2 0.22 31.75 9.29
C ASN A 2 1.39 30.89 8.82
N ILE A 3 1.65 29.77 9.50
CA ILE A 3 2.66 28.81 9.08
C ILE A 3 2.04 28.10 7.87
N GLY A 4 2.34 28.60 6.67
CA GLY A 4 1.99 27.93 5.44
C GLY A 4 2.61 26.54 5.46
N ILE A 5 1.79 25.52 5.67
CA ILE A 5 2.21 24.13 5.57
C ILE A 5 2.59 23.92 4.10
N GLN A 6 3.89 24.01 3.79
CA GLN A 6 4.42 23.60 2.49
C GLN A 6 4.22 22.08 2.38
N SER A 7 3.15 21.67 1.72
CA SER A 7 2.91 20.26 1.40
C SER A 7 3.86 19.86 0.26
N CYS A 8 5.03 19.35 0.63
CA CYS A 8 5.94 18.77 -0.36
C CYS A 8 5.34 17.44 -0.84
N THR A 9 4.81 17.42 -2.07
CA THR A 9 4.35 16.18 -2.70
C THR A 9 5.50 15.55 -3.48
N LYS A 10 5.93 14.34 -3.08
CA LYS A 10 6.94 13.56 -3.82
C LYS A 10 6.25 12.51 -4.68
N LYS A 11 6.64 12.40 -5.95
CA LYS A 11 6.10 11.43 -6.92
C LYS A 11 7.12 10.32 -7.19
N VAL A 12 6.68 9.07 -7.17
CA VAL A 12 7.46 7.90 -7.58
C VAL A 12 6.66 7.12 -8.62
N THR A 13 7.33 6.60 -9.65
CA THR A 13 6.70 5.78 -10.68
C THR A 13 7.26 4.37 -10.60
N LEU A 14 6.38 3.36 -10.55
CA LEU A 14 6.74 1.95 -10.70
C LEU A 14 6.25 1.46 -12.05
N LYS A 15 7.02 0.58 -12.69
CA LYS A 15 6.63 -0.06 -13.95
C LYS A 15 6.55 -1.57 -13.77
N ALA A 16 5.53 -2.18 -14.37
CA ALA A 16 5.48 -3.62 -14.51
C ALA A 16 6.49 -4.06 -15.56
N ALA A 17 7.17 -5.19 -15.31
CA ALA A 17 8.15 -5.72 -16.27
C ALA A 17 7.52 -6.27 -17.56
N LYS A 18 6.21 -6.58 -17.54
CA LYS A 18 5.51 -7.29 -18.63
C LYS A 18 4.15 -6.72 -19.01
N ASP A 19 3.74 -5.59 -18.43
CA ASP A 19 2.43 -4.99 -18.70
C ASP A 19 2.55 -3.53 -19.14
N ASP A 20 1.60 -3.11 -19.97
CA ASP A 20 1.40 -1.74 -20.46
C ASP A 20 0.73 -0.84 -19.40
N ILE A 21 1.16 -0.96 -18.15
CA ILE A 21 0.59 -0.28 -16.99
C ILE A 21 1.67 0.49 -16.22
N ILE A 22 1.36 1.73 -15.87
CA ILE A 22 2.18 2.62 -15.04
C ILE A 22 1.47 2.81 -13.71
N GLU A 23 2.19 2.54 -12.62
CA GLU A 23 1.75 2.86 -11.28
C GLU A 23 2.52 4.06 -10.73
N VAL A 24 1.82 4.97 -10.08
CA VAL A 24 2.39 6.20 -9.54
C VAL A 24 1.97 6.36 -8.10
N ILE A 25 2.96 6.61 -7.25
CA ILE A 25 2.81 6.84 -5.83
C ILE A 25 3.03 8.33 -5.56
N TYR A 26 2.09 8.94 -4.85
CA TYR A 26 2.20 10.34 -4.42
C TYR A 26 2.30 10.38 -2.89
N TYR A 27 3.47 10.74 -2.38
CA TYR A 27 3.69 10.99 -0.95
C TYR A 27 3.27 12.42 -0.64
N LYS A 28 2.37 12.59 0.32
CA LYS A 28 1.80 13.87 0.73
C LYS A 28 1.84 14.00 2.25
N GLY A 29 2.99 14.32 2.84
CA GLY A 29 3.11 14.55 4.29
C GLY A 29 2.64 13.38 5.18
N ASP A 30 1.35 13.35 5.49
CA ASP A 30 0.63 12.35 6.27
C ASP A 30 -0.12 11.30 5.42
N SER A 31 -0.08 11.35 4.08
CA SER A 31 -0.70 10.34 3.23
C SER A 31 0.15 9.89 2.05
N ILE A 32 -0.24 8.75 1.47
CA ILE A 32 0.32 8.17 0.27
C ILE A 32 -0.85 7.77 -0.64
N ASP A 33 -0.97 8.39 -1.81
CA ASP A 33 -1.94 7.96 -2.82
C ASP A 33 -1.28 7.00 -3.80
N LEU A 34 -2.00 5.91 -4.14
CA LEU A 34 -1.61 4.95 -5.16
C LEU A 34 -2.51 5.13 -6.39
N LYS A 35 -1.93 5.50 -7.53
CA LYS A 35 -2.68 5.65 -8.79
C LYS A 35 -2.12 4.78 -9.90
N VAL A 36 -2.98 4.33 -10.80
CA VAL A 36 -2.62 3.50 -11.95
C VAL A 36 -3.12 4.10 -13.25
N LYS A 37 -2.40 3.89 -14.35
CA LYS A 37 -2.92 4.11 -15.70
C LYS A 37 -2.32 3.14 -16.71
N GLY A 38 -2.99 2.90 -17.82
CA GLY A 38 -2.35 2.29 -19.00
C GLY A 38 -1.32 3.24 -19.61
N ILE A 39 -0.29 2.71 -20.31
CA ILE A 39 0.73 3.55 -20.97
C ILE A 39 0.12 4.48 -22.04
N TYR A 40 -0.94 4.04 -22.71
CA TYR A 40 -1.68 4.81 -23.71
C TYR A 40 -2.79 5.69 -23.11
N GLU A 41 -3.11 5.48 -21.83
CA GLU A 41 -4.17 6.22 -21.15
C GLU A 41 -3.67 7.59 -20.71
N LYS A 42 -4.54 8.60 -20.84
CA LYS A 42 -4.25 9.98 -20.40
C LYS A 42 -4.46 10.15 -18.91
N TYR A 43 -5.45 9.46 -18.34
CA TYR A 43 -5.90 9.68 -16.96
C TYR A 43 -5.42 8.60 -16.00
N TYR A 44 -5.16 9.02 -14.76
CA TYR A 44 -4.81 8.12 -13.66
C TYR A 44 -6.05 7.78 -12.84
N VAL A 45 -6.24 6.50 -12.54
CA VAL A 45 -7.27 6.00 -11.64
C VAL A 45 -6.68 5.84 -10.25
N ASN A 46 -7.41 6.29 -9.21
CA ASN A 46 -7.02 6.05 -7.83
C ASN A 46 -7.28 4.58 -7.46
N THR A 47 -6.27 3.91 -6.95
CA THR A 47 -6.35 2.50 -6.52
C THR A 47 -6.30 2.34 -5.00
N GLY A 48 -6.06 3.42 -4.26
CA GLY A 48 -6.04 3.39 -2.81
C GLY A 48 -5.31 4.59 -2.22
N SER A 49 -5.58 4.84 -0.94
CA SER A 49 -4.90 5.84 -0.12
C SER A 49 -4.44 5.18 1.18
N ILE A 50 -3.23 5.53 1.60
CA ILE A 50 -2.63 5.11 2.86
C ILE A 50 -2.40 6.38 3.69
N VAL A 51 -2.85 6.40 4.93
CA VAL A 51 -2.69 7.55 5.86
C VAL A 51 -1.73 7.15 6.97
N LYS A 52 -0.83 8.05 7.33
CA LYS A 52 0.12 7.91 8.42
C LYS A 52 -0.45 8.54 9.69
N ILE A 53 -0.63 7.74 10.74
CA ILE A 53 -1.11 8.18 12.06
C ILE A 53 -0.14 7.59 13.11
N ASP A 54 0.45 8.43 13.95
CA ASP A 54 1.37 8.00 15.03
C ASP A 54 2.50 7.04 14.61
N ASN A 55 3.04 7.30 13.42
CA ASN A 55 4.05 6.49 12.72
C ASN A 55 3.57 5.09 12.28
N GLU A 56 2.27 4.85 12.18
CA GLU A 56 1.69 3.67 11.57
C GLU A 56 0.92 4.05 10.30
N PHE A 57 0.81 3.13 9.35
CA PHE A 57 0.24 3.38 8.03
C PHE A 57 -1.05 2.58 7.86
N TYR A 58 -2.15 3.26 7.59
CA TYR A 58 -3.48 2.67 7.48
C TYR A 58 -4.08 2.88 6.10
N SER A 59 -4.76 1.88 5.55
CA SER A 59 -5.60 2.05 4.36
C SER A 59 -7.05 2.28 4.77
N GLY A 60 -7.72 3.26 4.15
CA GLY A 60 -9.16 3.48 4.33
C GLY A 60 -9.99 2.75 3.28
N ASP A 61 -11.14 2.20 3.67
CA ASP A 61 -12.11 1.55 2.76
C ASP A 61 -13.27 2.47 2.34
N GLY A 62 -13.28 3.72 2.81
CA GLY A 62 -14.29 4.74 2.48
C GLY A 62 -15.43 4.88 3.49
N ASN A 63 -15.54 4.00 4.50
CA ASN A 63 -16.56 4.04 5.55
C ASN A 63 -16.00 4.47 6.92
N ASP A 64 -15.00 5.36 6.94
CA ASP A 64 -14.21 5.73 8.12
C ASP A 64 -13.43 4.59 8.81
N ASN A 65 -13.57 3.35 8.34
CA ASN A 65 -12.74 2.24 8.79
C ASN A 65 -11.33 2.40 8.24
N LYS A 66 -10.35 2.30 9.15
CA LYS A 66 -8.93 2.36 8.84
C LYS A 66 -8.32 1.01 9.20
N HIS A 67 -7.65 0.41 8.22
CA HIS A 67 -7.02 -0.90 8.39
C HIS A 67 -5.51 -0.74 8.46
N LEU A 68 -4.89 -1.26 9.52
CA LEU A 68 -3.44 -1.16 9.69
C LEU A 68 -2.76 -1.96 8.57
N MET A 69 -2.06 -1.24 7.72
CA MET A 69 -1.41 -1.76 6.52
C MET A 69 0.08 -1.97 6.75
N LEU A 70 0.74 -1.09 7.51
CA LEU A 70 2.14 -1.26 7.91
C LEU A 70 2.36 -0.64 9.30
N SER A 71 2.81 -1.45 10.25
CA SER A 71 3.32 -0.96 11.53
C SER A 71 4.82 -0.80 11.45
N THR A 72 5.31 0.32 11.94
CA THR A 72 6.75 0.60 12.08
C THR A 72 7.32 0.01 13.38
N LYS A 73 6.44 -0.49 14.27
CA LYS A 73 6.76 -0.86 15.64
C LYS A 73 6.92 -2.37 15.83
N LYS A 74 6.22 -3.22 15.05
CA LYS A 74 6.21 -4.70 15.23
C LYS A 74 5.85 -5.45 13.94
N ASP A 75 6.22 -6.73 13.88
CA ASP A 75 5.58 -7.71 13.00
C ASP A 75 4.19 -8.01 13.59
N THR A 76 3.13 -7.87 12.82
CA THR A 76 1.76 -8.04 13.33
C THR A 76 0.87 -8.66 12.27
N ILE A 77 -0.04 -9.52 12.72
CA ILE A 77 -1.08 -10.13 11.90
C ILE A 77 -2.41 -9.60 12.41
N PHE A 78 -3.19 -9.00 11.52
CA PHE A 78 -4.55 -8.54 11.81
C PHE A 78 -5.54 -9.38 11.03
N GLN A 79 -6.60 -9.84 11.69
CA GLN A 79 -7.72 -10.53 11.08
C GLN A 79 -8.97 -9.66 11.25
N TYR A 80 -9.65 -9.37 10.14
CA TYR A 80 -10.91 -8.64 10.15
C TYR A 80 -12.08 -9.63 10.07
N GLU A 81 -13.03 -9.49 10.99
CA GLU A 81 -14.31 -10.18 10.96
C GLU A 81 -15.34 -9.29 10.25
N ASN A 82 -15.42 -9.43 8.94
CA ASN A 82 -16.63 -9.11 8.17
C ASN A 82 -17.00 -10.37 7.37
N GLU A 83 -18.13 -10.35 6.67
CA GLU A 83 -18.63 -11.45 5.81
C GLU A 83 -17.59 -12.01 4.82
N LEU A 84 -16.49 -11.27 4.57
CA LEU A 84 -15.24 -11.73 3.95
C LEU A 84 -14.08 -11.55 4.94
N LYS A 85 -13.39 -12.64 5.28
CA LYS A 85 -12.26 -12.63 6.22
C LYS A 85 -11.00 -12.15 5.52
N TYR A 86 -10.59 -10.92 5.77
CA TYR A 86 -9.31 -10.39 5.30
C TYR A 86 -8.27 -10.41 6.40
N LYS A 87 -7.06 -10.83 6.06
CA LYS A 87 -5.90 -10.87 6.94
C LYS A 87 -4.79 -10.00 6.37
N VAL A 88 -4.19 -9.17 7.21
CA VAL A 88 -2.99 -8.40 6.85
C VAL A 88 -1.81 -8.94 7.65
N GLU A 89 -0.80 -9.44 6.96
CA GLU A 89 0.47 -9.84 7.57
C GLU A 89 1.54 -8.78 7.34
N ILE A 90 2.17 -8.32 8.42
CA ILE A 90 3.26 -7.35 8.38
C ILE A 90 4.53 -8.05 8.86
N LYS A 91 5.58 -8.00 8.03
CA LYS A 91 6.86 -8.65 8.32
C LYS A 91 8.04 -7.75 7.94
N LYS A 92 9.02 -7.65 8.83
CA LYS A 92 10.37 -7.19 8.49
C LYS A 92 11.09 -8.29 7.70
N ILE A 93 11.46 -8.00 6.44
CA ILE A 93 12.11 -8.97 5.54
C ILE A 93 13.63 -8.93 5.69
N SER A 94 14.19 -7.74 5.91
CA SER A 94 15.62 -7.53 6.08
C SER A 94 15.87 -6.38 7.05
N LYS A 95 17.13 -6.04 7.32
CA LYS A 95 17.49 -4.89 8.18
C LYS A 95 16.73 -3.61 7.80
N ASP A 96 16.60 -3.36 6.50
CA ASP A 96 16.11 -2.12 5.91
C ASP A 96 14.92 -2.34 4.96
N THR A 97 14.20 -3.46 5.12
CA THR A 97 13.07 -3.79 4.24
C THR A 97 11.90 -4.37 5.01
N PHE A 98 10.71 -3.85 4.73
CA PHE A 98 9.45 -4.28 5.32
C PHE A 98 8.46 -4.72 4.24
N LYS A 99 7.50 -5.56 4.61
CA LYS A 99 6.43 -6.00 3.73
C LYS A 99 5.09 -6.05 4.47
N SER A 100 4.07 -5.52 3.81
CA SER A 100 2.66 -5.76 4.15
C SER A 100 2.06 -6.71 3.12
N THR A 101 1.32 -7.73 3.57
CA THR A 101 0.66 -8.72 2.70
C THR A 101 -0.83 -8.75 3.02
N SER A 102 -1.67 -8.43 2.05
CA SER A 102 -3.13 -8.55 2.14
C SER A 102 -3.55 -9.92 1.62
N ILE A 103 -4.23 -10.67 2.48
CA ILE A 103 -4.66 -12.05 2.27
C ILE A 103 -6.18 -12.09 2.39
N TYR A 104 -6.84 -12.64 1.39
CA TYR A 104 -8.25 -12.99 1.44
C TYR A 104 -8.39 -14.43 1.93
N VAL A 105 -9.26 -14.66 2.91
CA VAL A 105 -9.60 -15.99 3.40
C VAL A 105 -11.04 -16.28 2.99
N ASN A 106 -11.26 -17.30 2.17
CA ASN A 106 -12.61 -17.66 1.73
C ASN A 106 -13.40 -18.40 2.83
N GLU A 107 -14.64 -18.73 2.54
CA GLU A 107 -15.55 -19.44 3.46
C GLU A 107 -15.04 -20.83 3.88
N TYR A 108 -14.16 -21.46 3.08
CA TYR A 108 -13.52 -22.74 3.37
C TYR A 108 -12.22 -22.62 4.16
N GLY A 109 -11.78 -21.39 4.49
CA GLY A 109 -10.52 -21.14 5.19
C GLY A 109 -9.28 -21.11 4.28
N GLU A 110 -9.45 -21.15 2.96
CA GLU A 110 -8.33 -21.07 2.01
C GLU A 110 -7.81 -19.63 1.90
N GLU A 111 -6.50 -19.47 1.99
CA GLU A 111 -5.82 -18.17 1.91
C GLU A 111 -5.37 -17.82 0.48
N TYR A 112 -5.74 -16.63 0.02
CA TYR A 112 -5.36 -16.07 -1.28
C TYR A 112 -4.65 -14.73 -1.11
N ILE A 113 -3.39 -14.65 -1.53
CA ILE A 113 -2.65 -13.39 -1.53
C ILE A 113 -3.21 -12.46 -2.62
N LEU A 114 -3.74 -11.31 -2.19
CA LEU A 114 -4.26 -10.29 -3.09
C LEU A 114 -3.17 -9.29 -3.49
N GLN A 115 -2.40 -8.84 -2.50
CA GLN A 115 -1.41 -7.79 -2.66
C GLN A 115 -0.28 -7.96 -1.65
N ALA A 116 0.95 -7.66 -2.07
CA ALA A 116 2.07 -7.39 -1.18
C ALA A 116 2.73 -6.07 -1.55
N ILE A 117 3.02 -5.22 -0.57
CA ILE A 117 3.74 -3.95 -0.75
C ILE A 117 5.03 -4.02 0.04
N TYR A 118 6.12 -3.59 -0.58
CA TYR A 118 7.47 -3.60 -0.02
C TYR A 118 7.98 -2.17 0.19
N TYR A 119 8.54 -1.94 1.37
CA TYR A 119 8.98 -0.64 1.84
C TYR A 119 10.45 -0.67 2.26
N ASP A 120 11.18 0.41 1.96
CA ASP A 120 12.54 0.61 2.47
C ASP A 120 12.54 1.08 3.94
N LYS A 121 13.73 1.31 4.51
CA LYS A 121 13.90 1.79 5.89
C LYS A 121 13.24 3.13 6.20
N ASP A 122 13.01 3.94 5.17
CA ASP A 122 12.36 5.25 5.26
C ASP A 122 10.86 5.15 4.91
N TYR A 123 10.35 3.92 4.82
CA TYR A 123 8.98 3.55 4.47
C TYR A 123 8.52 4.03 3.09
N ASN A 124 9.46 4.27 2.16
CA ASN A 124 9.10 4.46 0.75
C ASN A 124 8.82 3.11 0.10
N ILE A 125 7.77 3.08 -0.71
CA ILE A 125 7.35 1.93 -1.50
C ILE A 125 8.30 1.82 -2.69
N PHE A 126 8.93 0.66 -2.84
CA PHE A 126 9.80 0.37 -3.98
C PHE A 126 9.35 -0.81 -4.82
N LYS A 127 8.41 -1.63 -4.31
CA LYS A 127 7.84 -2.76 -5.04
C LYS A 127 6.41 -3.05 -4.60
N ILE A 128 5.55 -3.36 -5.57
CA ILE A 128 4.19 -3.83 -5.35
C ILE A 128 3.99 -5.13 -6.13
N VAL A 129 3.44 -6.14 -5.47
CA VAL A 129 3.03 -7.40 -6.09
C VAL A 129 1.52 -7.51 -5.94
N ARG A 130 0.80 -7.69 -7.03
CA ARG A 130 -0.63 -8.03 -7.05
C ARG A 130 -0.78 -9.36 -7.77
N ARG A 131 -1.96 -10.00 -7.67
CA ARG A 131 -2.25 -11.26 -8.36
C ARG A 131 -1.76 -11.19 -9.83
N ASN A 132 -0.77 -12.01 -10.17
CA ASN A 132 -0.08 -12.11 -11.47
C ASN A 132 0.71 -10.88 -11.97
N ARG A 133 0.97 -9.85 -11.14
CA ARG A 133 1.69 -8.63 -11.57
C ARG A 133 2.72 -8.18 -10.54
N THR A 134 3.90 -7.79 -11.00
CA THR A 134 4.97 -7.24 -10.16
C THR A 134 5.45 -5.91 -10.72
N TYR A 135 5.42 -4.87 -9.89
CA TYR A 135 5.85 -3.51 -10.21
C TYR A 135 7.05 -3.15 -9.35
N VAL A 136 8.08 -2.57 -9.97
CA VAL A 136 9.33 -2.19 -9.28
C VAL A 136 9.72 -0.77 -9.72
N LYS A 137 10.38 -0.04 -8.81
CA LYS A 137 10.86 1.34 -9.01
C LYS A 137 12.05 1.40 -9.97
#